data_AF-A0A7C1MXJ4-F1
#
_entry.id   AF-A0A7C1MXJ4-F1
#
_cell.length_a   1.000
_cell.length_b   1.000
_cell.length_c   1.000
_cell.angle_alpha   90.00
_cell.angle_beta   90.00
_cell.angle_gamma   90.00
#
_symmetry.space_group_name_H-M   'P 1'
#
loop_
_entity.id
_entity.type
_entity.pdbx_description
1 polymer ?
#
loop_
_entity_poly.entity_id
_entity_poly.type
_entity_poly.pdbx_seq_one_letter_code
_entity_poly.pdbx_strand_id
1 'polypeptide(L)'
;AYKDFSILLEKFPESRYADDARQRMRFILETQAVHEIRVARHYLKIEAYVAALNRAKYVIEHYQRTPSVEDALGLQATIYATIGMPDLANDSLRVLKLNFPKSRYIKRAEKLLAKKG
;
A
#
# COMPACT_ATOMS: atom_id res chain seq x y z
N ALA A 1 3.20 22.03 5.18
CA ALA A 1 3.09 21.67 3.74
C ALA A 1 1.75 21.01 3.41
N TYR A 2 1.50 19.72 3.71
CA TYR A 2 0.23 19.06 3.36
C TYR A 2 -1.00 19.78 3.97
N LYS A 3 -0.93 20.11 5.25
CA LYS A 3 -1.98 20.85 5.98
C LYS A 3 -2.34 22.18 5.30
N ASP A 4 -1.34 22.91 4.83
CA ASP A 4 -1.54 24.23 4.22
C ASP A 4 -2.26 24.11 2.87
N PHE A 5 -1.90 23.10 2.07
CA PHE A 5 -2.62 22.78 0.83
C PHE A 5 -4.04 22.28 1.09
N SER A 6 -4.27 21.50 2.15
CA SER A 6 -5.63 21.07 2.55
C SER A 6 -6.51 22.27 2.87
N ILE A 7 -6.00 23.22 3.67
CA ILE A 7 -6.73 24.45 4.03
C ILE A 7 -7.04 25.29 2.79
N LEU A 8 -6.09 25.41 1.86
CA LEU A 8 -6.32 26.12 0.59
C LEU A 8 -7.46 25.48 -0.21
N LEU A 9 -7.48 24.15 -0.33
CA LEU A 9 -8.52 23.43 -1.08
C LEU A 9 -9.88 23.44 -0.39
N GLU A 10 -9.91 23.41 0.94
CA GLU A 10 -11.14 23.49 1.73
C GLU A 10 -11.77 24.88 1.65
N LYS A 11 -10.97 25.94 1.73
CA LYS A 11 -11.47 27.32 1.76
C LYS A 11 -11.62 27.95 0.38
N PHE A 12 -10.79 27.56 -0.59
CA PHE A 12 -10.71 28.18 -1.91
C PHE A 12 -10.59 27.13 -3.03
N PRO A 13 -11.61 26.26 -3.21
CA PRO A 13 -11.55 25.14 -4.15
C PRO A 13 -11.40 25.54 -5.62
N GLU A 14 -11.88 26.75 -5.98
CA GLU A 14 -11.81 27.34 -7.33
C GLU A 14 -10.58 28.26 -7.53
N SER A 15 -9.65 28.27 -6.57
CA SER A 15 -8.42 29.05 -6.70
C SER A 15 -7.60 28.58 -7.89
N ARG A 16 -6.95 29.52 -8.59
CA ARG A 16 -5.95 29.20 -9.64
C ARG A 16 -4.81 28.28 -9.15
N TYR A 17 -4.62 28.16 -7.83
CA TYR A 17 -3.61 27.30 -7.20
C TYR A 17 -4.14 25.93 -6.77
N ALA A 18 -5.45 25.68 -6.90
CA ALA A 18 -6.08 24.46 -6.39
C ALA A 18 -5.52 23.19 -7.08
N ASP A 19 -5.33 23.21 -8.39
CA ASP A 19 -4.80 22.04 -9.10
C ASP A 19 -3.35 21.73 -8.75
N ASP A 20 -2.51 22.74 -8.58
CA ASP A 20 -1.12 22.56 -8.12
C ASP A 20 -1.09 22.02 -6.68
N ALA A 21 -1.92 22.57 -5.79
CA ALA A 21 -2.05 22.09 -4.42
C ALA A 21 -2.48 20.62 -4.35
N ARG A 22 -3.48 20.21 -5.15
CA ARG A 22 -3.90 18.80 -5.26
C ARG A 22 -2.76 17.89 -5.73
N GLN A 23 -1.99 18.33 -6.74
CA GLN A 23 -0.83 17.57 -7.24
C GLN A 23 0.24 17.39 -6.17
N ARG A 24 0.60 18.47 -5.46
CA ARG A 24 1.59 18.44 -4.37
C ARG A 24 1.12 17.57 -3.21
N MET A 25 -0.15 17.62 -2.84
CA MET A 25 -0.71 16.73 -1.80
C MET A 25 -0.60 15.26 -2.20
N ARG A 26 -0.95 14.90 -3.44
CA ARG A 26 -0.78 13.52 -3.93
C ARG A 26 0.68 13.08 -3.88
N PHE A 27 1.60 13.94 -4.29
CA PHE A 27 3.03 13.65 -4.25
C PHE A 27 3.55 13.42 -2.82
N ILE A 28 3.11 14.24 -1.86
CA ILE A 28 3.49 14.09 -0.45
C ILE A 28 2.98 12.74 0.10
N LEU A 29 1.71 12.42 -0.13
CA LEU A 29 1.12 11.15 0.34
C LEU A 29 1.82 9.95 -0.28
N GLU A 30 2.11 9.98 -1.59
CA GLU A 30 2.83 8.88 -2.23
C GLU A 30 4.26 8.75 -1.70
N THR A 31 4.95 9.86 -1.42
CA THR A 31 6.30 9.81 -0.83
C THR A 31 6.27 9.15 0.56
N GLN A 32 5.26 9.44 1.37
CA GLN A 32 5.08 8.80 2.68
C GLN A 32 4.71 7.32 2.54
N ALA A 33 3.82 6.97 1.61
CA ALA A 33 3.45 5.59 1.35
C ALA A 33 4.65 4.75 0.86
N VAL A 34 5.45 5.28 -0.08
CA VAL A 34 6.68 4.65 -0.55
C VAL A 34 7.67 4.41 0.59
N HIS A 35 7.77 5.34 1.55
CA HIS A 35 8.61 5.15 2.73
C HIS A 35 8.16 3.94 3.55
N GLU A 36 6.88 3.82 3.86
CA GLU A 36 6.32 2.68 4.59
C GLU A 36 6.54 1.36 3.84
N ILE A 37 6.37 1.34 2.52
CA ILE A 37 6.68 0.15 1.69
C ILE A 37 8.15 -0.24 1.78
N ARG A 38 9.08 0.72 1.79
CA ARG A 38 10.52 0.44 1.95
C ARG A 38 10.82 -0.16 3.31
N VAL A 39 10.22 0.36 4.38
CA VAL A 39 10.36 -0.18 5.74
C VAL A 39 9.76 -1.59 5.83
N ALA A 40 8.58 -1.81 5.24
CA ALA A 40 7.95 -3.13 5.16
C ALA A 40 8.87 -4.17 4.48
N ARG A 41 9.47 -3.80 3.34
CA ARG A 41 10.44 -4.65 2.63
C ARG A 41 11.70 -4.91 3.46
N HIS A 42 12.18 -3.94 4.22
CA HIS A 42 13.31 -4.14 5.12
C HIS A 42 12.96 -5.18 6.20
N TYR A 43 11.83 -5.02 6.89
CA TYR A 43 11.37 -6.00 7.89
C TYR A 43 11.16 -7.39 7.31
N LEU A 44 10.69 -7.50 6.06
CA LEU A 44 10.56 -8.79 5.39
C LEU A 44 11.91 -9.51 5.20
N LYS A 45 13.00 -8.76 4.93
CA LYS A 45 14.34 -9.35 4.74
C LYS A 45 14.92 -9.97 6.00
N ILE A 46 14.53 -9.46 7.17
CA ILE A 46 14.97 -9.97 8.48
C ILE A 46 13.88 -10.82 9.15
N GLU A 47 12.89 -11.28 8.38
CA GLU A 47 11.80 -12.15 8.83
C GLU A 47 10.92 -11.57 9.95
N ALA A 48 10.94 -10.24 10.13
CA ALA A 48 10.07 -9.53 11.06
C ALA A 48 8.66 -9.35 10.45
N TYR A 49 7.94 -10.45 10.23
CA TYR A 49 6.70 -10.50 9.45
C TYR A 49 5.59 -9.60 10.01
N VAL A 50 5.37 -9.60 11.33
CA VAL A 50 4.33 -8.76 11.96
C VAL A 50 4.64 -7.27 11.76
N ALA A 51 5.90 -6.87 11.91
CA ALA A 51 6.31 -5.48 11.69
C ALA A 51 6.15 -5.08 10.21
N ALA A 52 6.53 -5.95 9.27
CA ALA A 52 6.32 -5.73 7.85
C ALA A 52 4.83 -5.59 7.50
N LEU A 53 3.98 -6.43 8.10
CA LEU A 53 2.54 -6.42 7.91
C LEU A 53 1.90 -5.13 8.44
N ASN A 54 2.30 -4.67 9.62
CA ASN A 54 1.80 -3.42 10.19
C ASN A 54 2.11 -2.22 9.30
N ARG A 55 3.29 -2.20 8.66
CA ARG A 55 3.67 -1.17 7.69
C ARG A 55 2.80 -1.21 6.43
N ALA A 56 2.54 -2.41 5.90
CA ALA A 56 1.64 -2.58 4.76
C ALA A 56 0.20 -2.16 5.09
N LYS A 57 -0.34 -2.56 6.24
CA LYS A 57 -1.67 -2.15 6.73
C LYS A 57 -1.78 -0.64 6.87
N TYR A 58 -0.76 0.00 7.42
CA TYR A 58 -0.74 1.45 7.57
C TYR A 58 -0.92 2.16 6.22
N VAL A 59 -0.28 1.66 5.15
CA VAL A 59 -0.46 2.20 3.79
C VAL A 59 -1.88 2.01 3.28
N ILE A 60 -2.48 0.82 3.50
CA ILE A 60 -3.86 0.52 3.08
C ILE A 60 -4.87 1.38 3.84
N GLU A 61 -4.59 1.73 5.10
CA GLU A 61 -5.51 2.51 5.93
C GLU A 61 -5.38 4.02 5.68
N HIS A 62 -4.16 4.53 5.48
CA HIS A 62 -3.89 5.98 5.46
C HIS A 62 -3.59 6.55 4.07
N TYR A 63 -3.21 5.70 3.11
CA TYR A 63 -2.73 6.13 1.78
C TYR A 63 -3.51 5.45 0.63
N GLN A 64 -4.80 5.16 0.83
CA GLN A 64 -5.67 4.46 -0.12
C GLN A 64 -5.69 5.00 -1.56
N ARG A 65 -5.40 6.30 -1.73
CA ARG A 65 -5.44 6.98 -3.04
C ARG A 65 -4.08 7.01 -3.74
N THR A 66 -3.08 6.34 -3.20
CA THR A 66 -1.73 6.35 -3.77
C THR A 66 -1.40 5.03 -4.49
N PRO A 67 -0.54 5.06 -5.53
CA PRO A 67 -0.12 3.85 -6.23
C PRO A 67 0.51 2.79 -5.32
N SER A 68 1.14 3.20 -4.21
CA SER A 68 1.78 2.31 -3.24
C SER A 68 0.82 1.29 -2.57
N VAL A 69 -0.50 1.46 -2.69
CA VAL A 69 -1.48 0.47 -2.22
C VAL A 69 -1.31 -0.89 -2.92
N GLU A 70 -0.90 -0.90 -4.19
CA GLU A 70 -0.59 -2.15 -4.90
C GLU A 70 0.53 -2.94 -4.18
N ASP A 71 1.64 -2.26 -3.89
CA ASP A 71 2.78 -2.86 -3.19
C ASP A 71 2.36 -3.33 -1.78
N ALA A 72 1.52 -2.56 -1.07
CA ALA A 72 1.04 -2.90 0.27
C ALA A 72 0.20 -4.18 0.28
N LEU A 73 -0.82 -4.28 -0.58
CA LEU A 73 -1.67 -5.47 -0.71
C LEU A 73 -0.84 -6.69 -1.15
N GLY A 74 0.10 -6.50 -2.08
CA GLY A 74 1.00 -7.54 -2.54
C GLY A 74 1.93 -8.08 -1.45
N LEU A 75 2.49 -7.18 -0.63
CA LEU A 75 3.28 -7.56 0.55
C LEU A 75 2.43 -8.28 1.58
N GLN A 76 1.22 -7.77 1.88
CA GLN A 76 0.31 -8.39 2.84
C GLN A 76 -0.05 -9.83 2.42
N ALA A 77 -0.44 -10.05 1.17
CA ALA A 77 -0.73 -11.39 0.63
C ALA A 77 0.50 -12.31 0.70
N THR A 78 1.68 -11.79 0.33
CA THR A 78 2.95 -12.54 0.37
C THR A 78 3.31 -12.95 1.80
N ILE A 79 3.23 -12.02 2.77
CA ILE A 79 3.58 -12.25 4.17
C ILE A 79 2.65 -13.29 4.78
N TYR A 80 1.33 -13.13 4.62
CA TYR A 80 0.35 -14.09 5.14
C TYR A 80 0.57 -15.50 4.58
N ALA A 81 0.86 -15.63 3.28
CA ALA A 81 1.21 -16.92 2.69
C ALA A 81 2.50 -17.49 3.33
N THR A 82 3.54 -16.67 3.47
CA THR A 82 4.82 -17.08 4.07
C THR A 82 4.67 -17.56 5.51
N ILE A 83 3.83 -16.92 6.34
CA ILE A 83 3.63 -17.32 7.74
C ILE A 83 2.52 -18.36 7.95
N GLY A 84 1.89 -18.85 6.86
CA GLY A 84 0.92 -19.95 6.95
C GLY A 84 -0.49 -19.50 7.34
N MET A 85 -0.90 -18.30 6.91
CA MET A 85 -2.25 -17.78 7.06
C MET A 85 -2.94 -17.70 5.69
N PRO A 86 -3.36 -18.84 5.11
CA PRO A 86 -3.84 -18.90 3.72
C PRO A 86 -5.12 -18.09 3.49
N ASP A 87 -6.03 -18.04 4.45
CA ASP A 87 -7.30 -17.30 4.31
C ASP A 87 -7.04 -15.79 4.17
N LEU A 88 -6.23 -15.22 5.07
CA LEU A 88 -5.85 -13.80 5.03
C LEU A 88 -5.02 -13.46 3.79
N ALA A 89 -4.18 -14.40 3.34
CA ALA A 89 -3.43 -14.25 2.09
C ALA A 89 -4.37 -14.22 0.88
N ASN A 90 -5.35 -15.13 0.81
CA ASN A 90 -6.34 -15.18 -0.26
C ASN A 90 -7.23 -13.94 -0.28
N ASP A 91 -7.65 -13.43 0.87
CA ASP A 91 -8.42 -12.18 0.96
C ASP A 91 -7.62 -10.99 0.44
N SER A 92 -6.36 -10.87 0.87
CA SER A 92 -5.47 -9.80 0.42
C SER A 92 -5.19 -9.91 -1.08
N LEU A 93 -5.01 -11.14 -1.59
CA LEU A 93 -4.82 -11.43 -3.00
C LEU A 93 -6.07 -11.13 -3.83
N ARG A 94 -7.27 -11.39 -3.31
CA ARG A 94 -8.55 -11.09 -3.95
C ARG A 94 -8.71 -9.58 -4.15
N VAL A 95 -8.45 -8.79 -3.10
CA VAL A 95 -8.48 -7.31 -3.19
C VAL A 95 -7.41 -6.80 -4.16
N LEU A 96 -6.20 -7.38 -4.13
CA LEU A 96 -5.14 -7.04 -5.07
C LEU A 96 -5.56 -7.32 -6.53
N LYS A 97 -6.12 -8.49 -6.82
CA LYS A 97 -6.56 -8.85 -8.18
C LYS A 97 -7.68 -7.96 -8.69
N LEU A 98 -8.61 -7.59 -7.82
CA LEU A 98 -9.74 -6.72 -8.17
C LEU A 98 -9.27 -5.32 -8.58
N ASN A 99 -8.32 -4.74 -7.84
CA ASN A 99 -7.87 -3.37 -8.04
C ASN A 99 -6.65 -3.26 -8.98
N PHE A 100 -5.78 -4.28 -8.99
CA PHE A 100 -4.51 -4.32 -9.69
C PHE A 100 -4.30 -5.67 -10.40
N PRO A 101 -5.11 -6.03 -11.40
CA PRO A 101 -5.10 -7.35 -12.04
C PRO A 101 -3.77 -7.69 -12.74
N LYS A 102 -2.95 -6.67 -13.05
CA LYS A 102 -1.62 -6.83 -13.67
C LYS A 102 -0.47 -6.80 -12.65
N SER A 103 -0.78 -6.83 -11.35
CA SER A 103 0.22 -6.70 -10.31
C SER A 103 1.22 -7.85 -10.33
N ARG A 104 2.51 -7.51 -10.23
CA ARG A 104 3.61 -8.49 -10.16
C ARG A 104 3.52 -9.41 -8.93
N TYR A 105 2.80 -9.00 -7.88
CA TYR A 105 2.70 -9.76 -6.64
C TYR A 105 1.75 -10.95 -6.73
N ILE A 106 0.80 -10.95 -7.68
CA ILE A 106 -0.21 -11.99 -7.83
C ILE A 106 0.44 -13.37 -7.98
N LYS A 107 1.31 -13.52 -8.99
CA LYS A 107 2.00 -14.79 -9.28
C LYS A 107 2.85 -15.26 -8.11
N ARG A 108 3.44 -14.33 -7.35
CA ARG A 108 4.29 -14.65 -6.19
C ARG A 108 3.45 -15.21 -5.04
N ALA A 109 2.36 -14.54 -4.69
CA ALA A 109 1.47 -14.96 -3.61
C ALA A 109 0.83 -16.33 -3.91
N GLU A 110 0.34 -16.53 -5.14
CA GLU A 110 -0.23 -17.81 -5.58
C GLU A 110 0.77 -18.97 -5.46
N LYS A 111 2.02 -18.75 -5.90
CA LYS A 111 3.08 -19.75 -5.78
C LYS A 111 3.38 -20.12 -4.32
N LEU A 112 3.33 -19.16 -3.40
CA LEU A 112 3.55 -19.43 -1.98
C LEU A 112 2.39 -20.19 -1.35
N LEU A 113 1.15 -19.86 -1.72
CA LEU A 113 -0.04 -20.58 -1.28
C LEU A 113 -0.06 -22.02 -1.78
N ALA A 114 0.27 -22.26 -3.05
CA ALA A 114 0.31 -23.59 -3.64
C ALA A 114 1.41 -24.51 -3.08
N LYS A 115 2.44 -23.95 -2.41
CA LYS A 115 3.51 -24.73 -1.77
C LYS A 115 3.17 -25.22 -0.37
N LYS A 116 2.12 -24.66 0.26
CA LYS A 116 1.74 -24.94 1.64
C LYS A 116 0.45 -25.74 1.79
N GLY A 117 -0.30 -25.93 0.71
CA GLY A 117 -1.32 -26.96 0.59
C GLY A 117 -0.69 -28.25 0.10
#